data_AF-B0TCW9-F1
#
_entry.id   AF-B0TCW9-F1
#
_cell.length_a   1.000
_cell.length_b   1.000
_cell.length_c   1.000
_cell.angle_alpha   90.00
_cell.angle_beta   90.00
_cell.angle_gamma   90.00
#
_symmetry.space_group_name_H-M   'P 1'
#
loop_
_entity.id
_entity.type
_entity.pdbx_description
1 polymer ?
#
loop_
_entity_poly.entity_id
_entity_poly.type
_entity_poly.pdbx_seq_one_letter_code
_entity_poly.pdbx_strand_id
1 'polypeptide(L)'
;MKKIFASFLTLALFASLLCVPSFASAIDDSGGILQVKGSELLKELLSRQFESYKTGQIIDTSDIFLDSQSTQLYNQYLKWYTGLTDATKEYWTNYDFDMRFAGADNDELTFTADLSYTRTCSKYASEQYNFPYTIRIAAQNGKYYISEIDTEEANFHDFKGLLANTDFVLKRASAESVVDSLISDYVAFKEKCNNMVVDPADVVDMEETFNAYLAQDNSNISLKATSYSYDGERGRRYADTYYSTPNSCFYYEANADCTNFVSQCIWAAYGGWSDGDTNEIMSANIAARKRMQSSTSLDNWFGHKNGFGNPWGGVNNLWNFATGSPSTGPKATGVNNNKVWSNIACTSIVTGQVLQFRNGSSGDYGHSVYVSGGTNDTYANIKITQHTSNARRQLDEVIRAWGSDSCYMRQLKFSSANFDR
;
A
#
# COMPACT_ATOMS: atom_id res chain seq x y z
N MET A 1 -43.26 -55.37 -39.91
CA MET A 1 -42.31 -56.47 -39.62
C MET A 1 -41.07 -56.30 -40.50
N LYS A 2 -39.88 -56.45 -39.91
CA LYS A 2 -38.55 -56.15 -40.48
C LYS A 2 -38.26 -56.81 -41.84
N LYS A 3 -37.47 -56.11 -42.67
CA LYS A 3 -36.27 -56.54 -43.46
C LYS A 3 -36.16 -55.61 -44.70
N ILE A 4 -35.28 -54.60 -44.70
CA ILE A 4 -33.87 -54.61 -45.16
C ILE A 4 -33.66 -55.43 -46.45
N PHE A 5 -33.37 -54.73 -47.55
CA PHE A 5 -32.38 -55.15 -48.55
C PHE A 5 -31.76 -53.91 -49.19
N ALA A 6 -30.44 -53.96 -49.34
CA ALA A 6 -29.58 -52.92 -49.88
C ALA A 6 -29.03 -53.30 -51.26
N SER A 7 -28.54 -52.27 -51.95
CA SER A 7 -27.41 -52.25 -52.90
C SER A 7 -27.71 -52.20 -54.41
N PHE A 8 -27.11 -51.18 -55.06
CA PHE A 8 -26.41 -51.09 -56.36
C PHE A 8 -26.61 -49.67 -56.95
N LEU A 9 -25.69 -48.69 -56.81
CA LEU A 9 -24.36 -48.43 -57.40
C LEU A 9 -24.35 -48.02 -58.89
N THR A 10 -23.55 -46.99 -59.19
CA THR A 10 -23.05 -46.41 -60.48
C THR A 10 -23.85 -45.20 -61.01
N LEU A 11 -23.30 -44.09 -61.54
CA LEU A 11 -21.97 -43.67 -62.03
C LEU A 11 -22.03 -42.11 -62.11
N ALA A 12 -21.18 -41.31 -61.44
CA ALA A 12 -19.97 -40.63 -61.93
C ALA A 12 -20.13 -39.50 -63.02
N LEU A 13 -19.58 -38.32 -62.68
CA LEU A 13 -18.83 -37.32 -63.50
C LEU A 13 -19.45 -35.95 -63.93
N PHE A 14 -18.81 -34.90 -63.36
CA PHE A 14 -18.37 -33.57 -63.86
C PHE A 14 -19.20 -32.28 -63.75
N ALA A 15 -18.58 -31.34 -63.00
CA ALA A 15 -18.38 -29.90 -63.24
C ALA A 15 -19.62 -29.01 -63.36
N SER A 16 -19.71 -27.80 -62.80
CA SER A 16 -18.77 -26.86 -62.19
C SER A 16 -19.62 -25.66 -61.80
N LEU A 17 -19.42 -25.03 -60.63
CA LEU A 17 -19.53 -23.57 -60.40
C LEU A 17 -19.52 -23.28 -58.89
N LEU A 18 -18.34 -22.88 -58.43
CA LEU A 18 -18.09 -21.80 -57.47
C LEU A 18 -19.28 -21.34 -56.60
N CYS A 19 -19.39 -21.92 -55.41
CA CYS A 19 -19.70 -21.15 -54.20
C CYS A 19 -18.67 -21.56 -53.14
N VAL A 20 -17.61 -20.77 -53.02
CA VAL A 20 -16.76 -20.77 -51.83
C VAL A 20 -17.67 -20.39 -50.66
N PRO A 21 -17.80 -21.19 -49.60
CA PRO A 21 -18.38 -20.67 -48.37
C PRO A 21 -17.42 -19.62 -47.85
N SER A 22 -17.86 -18.36 -47.91
CA SER A 22 -17.22 -17.27 -47.20
C SER A 22 -17.35 -17.57 -45.71
N PHE A 23 -16.41 -18.34 -45.16
CA PHE A 23 -16.13 -18.29 -43.73
C PHE A 23 -15.44 -16.94 -43.51
N ALA A 24 -16.25 -15.89 -43.41
CA ALA A 24 -15.87 -14.74 -42.61
C ALA A 24 -15.77 -15.27 -41.18
N SER A 25 -14.57 -15.61 -40.74
CA SER A 25 -14.26 -15.54 -39.32
C SER A 25 -14.55 -14.10 -38.92
N ALA A 26 -15.66 -13.88 -38.21
CA ALA A 26 -15.81 -12.66 -37.45
C ALA A 26 -14.54 -12.55 -36.61
N ILE A 27 -13.76 -11.51 -36.85
CA ILE A 27 -12.74 -11.08 -35.91
C ILE A 27 -13.52 -10.82 -34.62
N ASP A 28 -13.23 -11.59 -33.59
CA ASP A 28 -13.84 -11.45 -32.28
C ASP A 28 -13.36 -10.13 -31.67
N ASP A 29 -14.03 -9.04 -32.03
CA ASP A 29 -13.78 -7.66 -31.59
C ASP A 29 -14.40 -7.41 -30.19
N SER A 30 -14.94 -8.45 -29.54
CA SER A 30 -15.57 -8.35 -28.23
C SER A 30 -14.57 -7.90 -27.15
N GLY A 31 -13.32 -8.35 -27.22
CA GLY A 31 -12.26 -7.92 -26.31
C GLY A 31 -11.96 -6.43 -26.40
N GLY A 32 -11.96 -5.86 -27.62
CA GLY A 32 -11.76 -4.42 -27.83
C GLY A 32 -12.93 -3.58 -27.29
N ILE A 33 -14.16 -4.05 -27.49
CA ILE A 33 -15.36 -3.38 -26.95
C ILE A 33 -15.38 -3.40 -25.43
N LEU A 34 -15.08 -4.55 -24.81
CA LEU A 34 -15.04 -4.69 -23.35
C LEU A 34 -13.96 -3.80 -22.73
N GLN A 35 -12.77 -3.74 -23.34
CA GLN A 35 -11.71 -2.84 -22.90
C GLN A 35 -12.17 -1.38 -22.90
N VAL A 36 -12.74 -0.90 -24.02
CA VAL A 36 -13.21 0.49 -24.14
C VAL A 36 -14.30 0.79 -23.11
N LYS A 37 -15.31 -0.09 -22.99
CA LYS A 37 -16.43 0.11 -22.06
C LYS A 37 -16.00 0.01 -20.60
N GLY A 38 -15.11 -0.92 -20.27
CA GLY A 38 -14.54 -1.03 -18.93
C GLY A 38 -13.71 0.20 -18.55
N SER A 39 -12.90 0.71 -19.49
CA SER A 39 -12.13 1.95 -19.29
C SER A 39 -13.03 3.15 -19.02
N GLU A 40 -14.11 3.31 -19.80
CA GLU A 40 -15.09 4.37 -19.62
C GLU A 40 -15.80 4.28 -18.26
N LEU A 41 -16.31 3.11 -17.90
CA LEU A 41 -17.03 2.89 -16.64
C LEU A 41 -16.14 3.09 -15.40
N LEU A 42 -14.93 2.54 -15.42
CA LEU A 42 -14.01 2.69 -14.30
C LEU A 42 -13.55 4.14 -14.15
N LYS A 43 -13.23 4.83 -15.24
CA LYS A 43 -12.86 6.25 -15.19
C LYS A 43 -14.00 7.12 -14.64
N GLU A 44 -15.23 6.84 -15.05
CA GLU A 44 -16.42 7.54 -14.53
C GLU A 44 -16.60 7.28 -13.03
N LEU A 45 -16.50 6.02 -12.59
CA LEU A 45 -16.57 5.65 -11.18
C LEU A 45 -15.53 6.40 -10.34
N LEU A 46 -14.27 6.37 -10.75
CA LEU A 46 -13.17 6.99 -10.02
C LEU A 46 -13.31 8.52 -9.99
N SER A 47 -13.74 9.14 -11.10
CA SER A 47 -14.00 10.58 -11.14
C SER A 47 -15.09 10.98 -10.14
N ARG A 48 -16.22 10.24 -10.12
CA ARG A 48 -17.30 10.48 -9.15
C ARG A 48 -16.82 10.24 -7.72
N GLN A 49 -16.10 9.14 -7.48
CA GLN A 49 -15.57 8.78 -6.17
C GLN A 49 -14.67 9.88 -5.60
N PHE A 50 -13.67 10.34 -6.36
CA PHE A 50 -12.72 11.33 -5.84
C PHE A 50 -13.36 12.72 -5.69
N GLU A 51 -14.33 13.09 -6.54
CA GLU A 51 -15.15 14.28 -6.31
C GLU A 51 -16.05 14.15 -5.06
N SER A 52 -16.53 12.95 -4.75
CA SER A 52 -17.27 12.69 -3.51
C SER A 52 -16.41 12.99 -2.27
N TYR A 53 -15.11 12.72 -2.32
CA TYR A 53 -14.18 12.96 -1.21
C TYR A 53 -13.83 14.45 -1.08
N LYS A 54 -13.91 15.21 -2.17
CA LYS A 54 -13.77 16.66 -2.16
C LYS A 54 -15.01 17.39 -1.65
N THR A 55 -16.20 16.83 -1.90
CA THR A 55 -17.49 17.49 -1.63
C THR A 55 -18.23 16.95 -0.40
N GLY A 56 -17.89 15.74 0.06
CA GLY A 56 -18.65 15.02 1.09
C GLY A 56 -19.97 14.42 0.59
N GLN A 57 -20.26 14.47 -0.70
CA GLN A 57 -21.54 14.03 -1.26
C GLN A 57 -21.45 12.57 -1.74
N ILE A 58 -22.29 11.70 -1.17
CA ILE A 58 -22.36 10.29 -1.60
C ILE A 58 -22.77 10.23 -3.07
N ILE A 59 -22.10 9.36 -3.83
CA ILE A 59 -22.38 9.17 -5.26
C ILE A 59 -23.44 8.10 -5.50
N ASP A 60 -24.23 8.28 -6.55
CA ASP A 60 -25.06 7.22 -7.12
C ASP A 60 -24.23 6.41 -8.13
N THR A 61 -24.26 5.09 -7.95
CA THR A 61 -23.55 4.12 -8.79
C THR A 61 -24.52 3.18 -9.53
N SER A 62 -25.83 3.42 -9.44
CA SER A 62 -26.86 2.55 -10.06
C SER A 62 -26.75 2.48 -11.58
N ASP A 63 -26.11 3.47 -12.20
CA ASP A 63 -25.83 3.53 -13.63
C ASP A 63 -24.47 2.93 -14.01
N ILE A 64 -23.65 2.53 -13.04
CA ILE A 64 -22.29 1.99 -13.20
C ILE A 64 -22.22 0.51 -12.80
N PHE A 65 -22.83 0.12 -11.68
CA PHE A 65 -22.72 -1.23 -11.12
C PHE A 65 -23.93 -2.11 -11.43
N LEU A 66 -23.68 -3.40 -11.64
CA LEU A 66 -24.66 -4.44 -11.32
C LEU A 66 -24.52 -4.85 -9.86
N ASP A 67 -25.62 -5.30 -9.28
CA ASP A 67 -25.64 -5.81 -7.92
C ASP A 67 -24.89 -7.15 -7.83
N SER A 68 -23.78 -7.16 -7.11
CA SER A 68 -22.98 -8.33 -6.79
C SER A 68 -22.32 -8.15 -5.43
N GLN A 69 -21.76 -9.22 -4.87
CA GLN A 69 -21.09 -9.14 -3.57
C GLN A 69 -19.94 -8.11 -3.57
N SER A 70 -19.12 -8.09 -4.62
CA SER A 70 -17.98 -7.18 -4.72
C SER A 70 -18.42 -5.72 -4.95
N THR A 71 -19.45 -5.46 -5.76
CA THR A 71 -19.94 -4.10 -5.99
C THR A 71 -20.70 -3.55 -4.78
N GLN A 72 -21.40 -4.41 -4.03
CA GLN A 72 -21.98 -4.05 -2.73
C GLN A 72 -20.91 -3.68 -1.70
N LEU A 73 -19.81 -4.45 -1.64
CA LEU A 73 -18.67 -4.14 -0.77
C LEU A 73 -18.04 -2.80 -1.16
N TYR A 74 -17.83 -2.55 -2.45
CA TYR A 74 -17.31 -1.28 -2.94
C TYR A 74 -18.24 -0.10 -2.63
N ASN A 75 -19.56 -0.28 -2.75
CA ASN A 75 -20.54 0.72 -2.36
C ASN A 75 -20.51 1.04 -0.85
N GLN A 76 -20.25 0.04 0.01
CA GLN A 76 -20.05 0.29 1.43
C GLN A 76 -18.77 1.08 1.70
N TYR A 77 -17.70 0.78 0.97
CA TYR A 77 -16.46 1.56 1.01
C TYR A 77 -16.68 3.03 0.63
N LEU A 78 -17.38 3.29 -0.48
CA LEU A 78 -17.71 4.64 -0.92
C LEU A 78 -18.49 5.40 0.16
N LYS A 79 -19.52 4.77 0.74
CA LYS A 79 -20.28 5.36 1.86
C LYS A 79 -19.41 5.63 3.08
N TRP A 80 -18.54 4.69 3.44
CA TRP A 80 -17.64 4.84 4.58
C TRP A 80 -16.67 5.99 4.40
N TYR A 81 -15.96 6.06 3.27
CA TYR A 81 -14.93 7.08 3.07
C TYR A 81 -15.53 8.47 2.83
N THR A 82 -16.60 8.58 2.05
CA THR A 82 -17.31 9.87 1.90
C THR A 82 -17.93 10.30 3.23
N GLY A 83 -18.52 9.37 3.98
CA GLY A 83 -19.15 9.64 5.27
C GLY A 83 -18.16 10.08 6.35
N LEU A 84 -17.00 9.42 6.48
CA LEU A 84 -15.97 9.85 7.42
C LEU A 84 -15.41 11.23 7.04
N THR A 85 -15.25 11.48 5.75
CA THR A 85 -14.74 12.76 5.23
C THR A 85 -15.71 13.90 5.54
N ASP A 86 -17.01 13.69 5.33
CA ASP A 86 -18.02 14.68 5.68
C ASP A 86 -18.18 14.86 7.20
N ALA A 87 -18.11 13.78 7.98
CA ALA A 87 -18.25 13.86 9.43
C ALA A 87 -17.10 14.63 10.09
N THR A 88 -15.88 14.51 9.59
CA THR A 88 -14.69 15.19 10.14
C THR A 88 -14.34 16.50 9.42
N LYS A 89 -14.99 16.80 8.29
CA LYS A 89 -14.68 17.93 7.38
C LYS A 89 -13.25 17.86 6.83
N GLU A 90 -12.70 16.66 6.72
CA GLU A 90 -11.35 16.38 6.18
C GLU A 90 -11.38 16.17 4.66
N TYR A 91 -12.02 17.09 3.95
CA TYR A 91 -12.20 16.99 2.51
C TYR A 91 -10.88 16.92 1.76
N TRP A 92 -10.91 16.22 0.62
CA TRP A 92 -9.83 16.34 -0.34
C TRP A 92 -9.83 17.76 -0.91
N THR A 93 -8.66 18.38 -1.02
CA THR A 93 -8.51 19.73 -1.59
C THR A 93 -8.13 19.66 -3.07
N ASN A 94 -7.25 18.73 -3.42
CA ASN A 94 -6.86 18.39 -4.77
C ASN A 94 -6.64 16.88 -4.89
N TYR A 95 -6.78 16.36 -6.11
CA TYR A 95 -6.35 15.01 -6.46
C TYR A 95 -5.92 14.97 -7.92
N ASP A 96 -5.06 14.02 -8.23
CA ASP A 96 -4.66 13.64 -9.57
C ASP A 96 -4.63 12.11 -9.64
N PHE A 97 -5.17 11.55 -10.72
CA PHE A 97 -5.10 10.12 -10.95
C PHE A 97 -4.84 9.82 -12.41
N ASP A 98 -3.98 8.84 -12.65
CA ASP A 98 -3.75 8.28 -13.98
C ASP A 98 -4.12 6.80 -13.97
N MET A 99 -4.82 6.35 -15.00
CA MET A 99 -5.32 4.98 -15.11
C MET A 99 -4.95 4.43 -16.48
N ARG A 100 -4.32 3.25 -16.46
CA ARG A 100 -3.74 2.62 -17.65
C ARG A 100 -4.24 1.18 -17.74
N PHE A 101 -4.70 0.77 -18.92
CA PHE A 101 -5.06 -0.61 -19.14
C PHE A 101 -3.81 -1.50 -19.13
N ALA A 102 -3.82 -2.54 -18.31
CA ALA A 102 -2.68 -3.44 -18.11
C ALA A 102 -2.86 -4.78 -18.83
N GLY A 103 -4.10 -5.27 -18.96
CA GLY A 103 -4.39 -6.51 -19.67
C GLY A 103 -5.82 -6.99 -19.46
N ALA A 104 -6.18 -8.04 -20.20
CA ALA A 104 -7.42 -8.77 -20.02
C ALA A 104 -7.13 -10.27 -19.97
N ASP A 105 -7.79 -10.97 -19.06
CA ASP A 105 -7.81 -12.43 -19.01
C ASP A 105 -9.28 -12.89 -18.97
N ASN A 106 -9.71 -13.55 -20.06
CA ASN A 106 -11.12 -13.83 -20.33
C ASN A 106 -11.99 -12.54 -20.29
N ASP A 107 -12.94 -12.48 -19.37
CA ASP A 107 -13.88 -11.38 -19.12
C ASP A 107 -13.43 -10.43 -17.99
N GLU A 108 -12.23 -10.65 -17.45
CA GLU A 108 -11.62 -9.81 -16.43
C GLU A 108 -10.65 -8.80 -17.05
N LEU A 109 -10.83 -7.52 -16.72
CA LEU A 109 -10.01 -6.41 -17.17
C LEU A 109 -9.17 -5.92 -16.00
N THR A 110 -7.85 -5.83 -16.21
CA THR A 110 -6.91 -5.27 -15.24
C THR A 110 -6.43 -3.89 -15.70
N PHE A 111 -6.47 -2.94 -14.78
CA PHE A 111 -5.94 -1.59 -14.93
C PHE A 111 -4.90 -1.35 -13.84
N THR A 112 -3.89 -0.55 -14.14
CA THR A 112 -2.99 0.02 -13.14
C THR A 112 -3.33 1.48 -12.94
N ALA A 113 -3.36 1.94 -11.70
CA ALA A 113 -3.60 3.33 -11.36
C ALA A 113 -2.48 3.93 -10.52
N ASP A 114 -2.29 5.24 -10.70
CA ASP A 114 -1.54 6.12 -9.80
C ASP A 114 -2.51 7.15 -9.22
N LEU A 115 -2.33 7.53 -7.97
CA LEU A 115 -3.20 8.46 -7.26
C LEU A 115 -2.37 9.36 -6.35
N SER A 116 -2.61 10.66 -6.43
CA SER A 116 -2.11 11.66 -5.47
C SER A 116 -3.28 12.51 -4.99
N TYR A 117 -3.32 12.85 -3.69
CA TYR A 117 -4.34 13.72 -3.13
C TYR A 117 -3.85 14.48 -1.91
N THR A 118 -4.46 15.63 -1.65
CA THR A 118 -4.23 16.45 -0.45
C THR A 118 -5.52 16.59 0.33
N ARG A 119 -5.44 16.71 1.67
CA ARG A 119 -6.60 16.84 2.57
C ARG A 119 -6.57 18.18 3.31
N THR A 120 -7.73 18.70 3.72
CA THR A 120 -7.82 19.96 4.48
C THR A 120 -7.07 19.93 5.82
N CYS A 121 -6.88 18.74 6.40
CA CYS A 121 -6.20 18.54 7.67
C CYS A 121 -4.68 18.34 7.55
N SER A 122 -4.13 18.29 6.34
CA SER A 122 -2.72 18.00 6.08
C SER A 122 -2.07 19.09 5.21
N LYS A 123 -0.80 19.39 5.50
CA LYS A 123 0.06 20.23 4.65
C LYS A 123 0.64 19.47 3.45
N TYR A 124 0.51 18.14 3.45
CA TYR A 124 1.23 17.25 2.54
C TYR A 124 0.29 16.33 1.78
N ALA A 125 0.74 15.90 0.60
CA ALA A 125 0.01 14.95 -0.23
C ALA A 125 0.23 13.50 0.23
N SER A 126 -0.81 12.69 0.07
CA SER A 126 -0.75 11.23 0.04
C SER A 126 -0.68 10.76 -1.41
N GLU A 127 0.06 9.69 -1.63
CA GLU A 127 0.38 9.17 -2.95
C GLU A 127 0.44 7.64 -2.94
N GLN A 128 -0.02 7.05 -4.04
CA GLN A 128 0.03 5.63 -4.30
C GLN A 128 0.29 5.38 -5.79
N TYR A 129 1.13 4.40 -6.11
CA TYR A 129 1.53 4.13 -7.49
C TYR A 129 1.37 2.65 -7.86
N ASN A 130 1.08 2.41 -9.14
CA ASN A 130 1.04 1.10 -9.78
C ASN A 130 0.12 0.09 -9.07
N PHE A 131 -0.99 0.55 -8.50
CA PHE A 131 -1.93 -0.35 -7.83
C PHE A 131 -2.99 -0.87 -8.81
N PRO A 132 -3.35 -2.16 -8.75
CA PRO A 132 -4.32 -2.75 -9.67
C PRO A 132 -5.76 -2.35 -9.34
N TYR A 133 -6.55 -2.19 -10.39
CA TYR A 133 -7.99 -2.39 -10.39
C TYR A 133 -8.31 -3.59 -11.27
N THR A 134 -9.14 -4.48 -10.77
CA THR A 134 -9.64 -5.64 -11.51
C THR A 134 -11.16 -5.51 -11.61
N ILE A 135 -11.71 -5.54 -12.83
CA ILE A 135 -13.15 -5.44 -13.06
C ILE A 135 -13.64 -6.51 -14.03
N ARG A 136 -14.90 -6.90 -13.88
CA ARG A 136 -15.66 -7.62 -14.93
C ARG A 136 -16.80 -6.76 -15.42
N ILE A 137 -17.08 -6.84 -16.72
CA ILE A 137 -18.12 -6.06 -17.38
C ILE A 137 -19.23 -6.97 -17.88
N ALA A 138 -20.48 -6.62 -17.59
CA ALA A 138 -21.65 -7.33 -18.07
C ALA A 138 -22.60 -6.40 -18.83
N ALA A 139 -23.25 -6.94 -19.86
CA ALA A 139 -24.28 -6.25 -20.63
C ALA A 139 -25.67 -6.65 -20.13
N GLN A 140 -26.50 -5.67 -19.78
CA GLN A 140 -27.91 -5.87 -19.45
C GLN A 140 -28.76 -4.86 -20.22
N ASN A 141 -29.77 -5.36 -20.96
CA ASN A 141 -30.68 -4.52 -21.76
C ASN A 141 -29.97 -3.54 -22.71
N GLY A 142 -28.84 -3.96 -23.28
CA GLY A 142 -28.05 -3.13 -24.21
C GLY A 142 -27.16 -2.07 -23.55
N LYS A 143 -27.06 -2.04 -22.22
CA LYS A 143 -26.14 -1.18 -21.45
C LYS A 143 -25.08 -2.02 -20.74
N TYR A 144 -23.87 -1.50 -20.64
CA TYR A 144 -22.76 -2.14 -19.92
C TYR A 144 -22.64 -1.61 -18.49
N TYR A 145 -22.19 -2.48 -17.60
CA TYR A 145 -22.03 -2.24 -16.18
C TYR A 145 -20.81 -2.99 -15.65
N ILE A 146 -20.21 -2.48 -14.59
CA ILE A 146 -19.24 -3.23 -13.79
C ILE A 146 -20.02 -4.24 -12.93
N SER A 147 -19.78 -5.53 -13.15
CA SER A 147 -20.40 -6.63 -12.39
C SER A 147 -19.52 -7.12 -11.26
N GLU A 148 -18.21 -6.98 -11.37
CA GLU A 148 -17.25 -7.28 -10.31
C GLU A 148 -16.17 -6.20 -10.26
N ILE A 149 -15.68 -5.88 -9.06
CA ILE A 149 -14.62 -4.89 -8.83
C ILE A 149 -13.79 -5.27 -7.61
N ASP A 150 -12.47 -5.22 -7.75
CA ASP A 150 -11.52 -5.25 -6.65
C ASP A 150 -10.34 -4.31 -6.96
N THR A 151 -9.66 -3.86 -5.92
CA THR A 151 -8.48 -3.01 -6.05
C THR A 151 -7.59 -3.11 -4.81
N GLU A 152 -6.31 -2.77 -5.01
CA GLU A 152 -5.36 -2.54 -3.92
C GLU A 152 -5.14 -1.04 -3.64
N GLU A 153 -6.07 -0.18 -4.08
CA GLU A 153 -6.17 1.21 -3.60
C GLU A 153 -6.14 1.22 -2.07
N ALA A 154 -5.27 2.04 -1.49
CA ALA A 154 -4.89 1.95 -0.09
C ALA A 154 -6.10 2.10 0.85
N ASN A 155 -7.03 3.00 0.55
CA ASN A 155 -8.21 3.19 1.39
C ASN A 155 -9.20 2.02 1.28
N PHE A 156 -9.36 1.42 0.10
CA PHE A 156 -10.17 0.22 -0.06
C PHE A 156 -9.52 -1.01 0.59
N HIS A 157 -8.20 -1.16 0.46
CA HIS A 157 -7.42 -2.19 1.17
C HIS A 157 -7.60 -2.07 2.69
N ASP A 158 -7.47 -0.85 3.22
CA ASP A 158 -7.69 -0.56 4.65
C ASP A 158 -9.13 -0.90 5.08
N PHE A 159 -10.12 -0.56 4.26
CA PHE A 159 -11.53 -0.90 4.51
C PHE A 159 -11.75 -2.41 4.61
N LYS A 160 -11.20 -3.18 3.65
CA LYS A 160 -11.24 -4.65 3.68
C LYS A 160 -10.60 -5.18 4.97
N GLY A 161 -9.46 -4.63 5.38
CA GLY A 161 -8.77 -5.00 6.62
C GLY A 161 -9.60 -4.76 7.88
N LEU A 162 -10.31 -3.63 7.93
CA LEU A 162 -11.20 -3.30 9.05
C LEU A 162 -12.39 -4.26 9.14
N LEU A 163 -12.96 -4.67 8.01
CA LEU A 163 -14.06 -5.64 7.96
C LEU A 163 -13.61 -7.09 8.22
N ALA A 164 -12.38 -7.46 7.86
CA ALA A 164 -11.84 -8.80 8.09
C ALA A 164 -11.57 -9.09 9.57
N ASN A 165 -11.46 -8.04 10.40
CA ASN A 165 -11.25 -8.20 11.84
C ASN A 165 -12.53 -8.70 12.53
N THR A 166 -12.56 -9.99 12.86
CA THR A 166 -13.74 -10.68 13.39
C THR A 166 -14.18 -10.15 14.75
N ASP A 167 -13.23 -9.79 15.63
CA ASP A 167 -13.54 -9.15 16.91
C ASP A 167 -14.15 -7.76 16.73
N PHE A 168 -13.69 -7.02 15.71
CA PHE A 168 -14.23 -5.72 15.33
C PHE A 168 -15.68 -5.85 14.85
N VAL A 169 -15.96 -6.77 13.93
CA VAL A 169 -17.29 -6.98 13.35
C VAL A 169 -18.28 -7.52 14.39
N LEU A 170 -17.91 -8.52 15.20
CA LEU A 170 -18.82 -9.10 16.20
C LEU A 170 -19.24 -8.10 17.27
N LYS A 171 -18.34 -7.21 17.71
CA LYS A 171 -18.67 -6.15 18.67
C LYS A 171 -19.61 -5.08 18.11
N ARG A 172 -19.67 -4.93 16.78
CA ARG A 172 -20.36 -3.82 16.10
C ARG A 172 -21.58 -4.25 15.30
N ALA A 173 -21.78 -5.54 15.09
CA ALA A 173 -23.01 -6.07 14.48
C ALA A 173 -24.28 -5.69 15.29
N SER A 174 -24.15 -5.29 16.55
CA SER A 174 -25.23 -4.75 17.39
C SER A 174 -25.42 -3.23 17.31
N ALA A 175 -24.51 -2.50 16.65
CA ALA A 175 -24.67 -1.08 16.37
C ALA A 175 -25.40 -0.90 15.03
N GLU A 176 -26.10 0.22 14.87
CA GLU A 176 -26.50 0.76 13.56
C GLU A 176 -25.29 0.65 12.59
N SER A 177 -25.53 0.28 11.32
CA SER A 177 -24.60 -0.37 10.36
C SER A 177 -23.07 -0.31 10.66
N VAL A 178 -22.33 -1.40 10.40
CA VAL A 178 -20.85 -1.47 10.62
C VAL A 178 -20.10 -0.26 10.04
N VAL A 179 -20.57 0.28 8.90
CA VAL A 179 -20.07 1.51 8.28
C VAL A 179 -20.22 2.74 9.18
N ASP A 180 -21.39 2.96 9.78
CA ASP A 180 -21.64 4.11 10.67
C ASP A 180 -20.78 4.04 11.94
N SER A 181 -20.58 2.82 12.45
CA SER A 181 -19.69 2.58 13.58
C SER A 181 -18.22 2.90 13.22
N LEU A 182 -17.77 2.51 12.02
CA LEU A 182 -16.44 2.85 11.52
C LEU A 182 -16.23 4.36 11.35
N ILE A 183 -17.26 5.08 10.88
CA ILE A 183 -17.25 6.55 10.76
C ILE A 183 -17.13 7.18 12.16
N SER A 184 -17.97 6.75 13.10
CA SER A 184 -18.00 7.28 14.48
C SER A 184 -16.66 7.10 15.19
N ASP A 185 -16.01 5.95 15.00
CA ASP A 185 -14.67 5.67 15.52
C ASP A 185 -13.61 6.65 15.00
N TYR A 186 -13.67 6.96 13.70
CA TYR A 186 -12.74 7.91 13.11
C TYR A 186 -12.99 9.33 13.62
N VAL A 187 -14.26 9.73 13.81
CA VAL A 187 -14.61 11.01 14.44
C VAL A 187 -14.01 11.11 15.84
N ALA A 188 -14.21 10.09 16.69
CA ALA A 188 -13.65 10.04 18.04
C ALA A 188 -12.11 10.09 18.03
N PHE A 189 -11.47 9.42 17.08
CA PHE A 189 -10.02 9.49 16.85
C PHE A 189 -9.57 10.92 16.51
N LYS A 190 -10.26 11.63 15.62
CA LYS A 190 -9.93 13.01 15.27
C LYS A 190 -10.14 13.97 16.44
N GLU A 191 -11.20 13.80 17.21
CA GLU A 191 -11.42 14.58 18.43
C GLU A 191 -10.26 14.40 19.43
N LYS A 192 -9.77 13.17 19.61
CA LYS A 192 -8.59 12.91 20.45
C LYS A 192 -7.35 13.60 19.90
N CYS A 193 -7.09 13.50 18.59
CA CYS A 193 -5.98 14.20 17.96
C CYS A 193 -6.04 15.72 18.20
N ASN A 194 -7.22 16.33 18.01
CA ASN A 194 -7.42 17.77 18.18
C ASN A 194 -7.24 18.25 19.62
N ASN A 195 -7.46 17.36 20.61
CA ASN A 195 -7.29 17.65 22.03
C ASN A 195 -5.88 17.36 22.55
N MET A 196 -4.96 16.86 21.72
CA MET A 196 -3.58 16.63 22.13
C MET A 196 -2.83 17.96 22.28
N VAL A 197 -2.19 18.13 23.44
CA VAL A 197 -1.31 19.28 23.69
C VAL A 197 0.03 19.04 23.00
N VAL A 198 0.38 19.95 22.09
CA VAL A 198 1.66 19.96 21.37
C VAL A 198 2.43 21.18 21.85
N ASP A 199 3.63 20.96 22.39
CA ASP A 199 4.56 22.06 22.66
C ASP A 199 5.21 22.50 21.34
N PRO A 200 5.03 23.76 20.90
CA PRO A 200 5.66 24.27 19.68
C PRO A 200 7.19 24.12 19.68
N ALA A 201 7.84 24.06 20.85
CA ALA A 201 9.29 23.87 20.96
C ALA A 201 9.75 22.45 20.58
N ASP A 202 8.86 21.46 20.64
CA ASP A 202 9.15 20.07 20.26
C ASP A 202 8.80 19.79 18.79
N VAL A 203 8.22 20.77 18.09
CA VAL A 203 7.85 20.62 16.68
C VAL A 203 9.09 20.68 15.79
N VAL A 204 9.21 19.70 14.91
CA VAL A 204 10.25 19.56 13.90
C VAL A 204 9.63 19.61 12.51
N ASP A 205 10.11 20.53 11.68
CA ASP A 205 9.91 20.48 10.24
C ASP A 205 10.94 19.54 9.62
N MET A 206 10.50 18.34 9.28
CA MET A 206 11.37 17.31 8.68
C MET A 206 11.66 17.60 7.21
N GLU A 207 10.85 18.42 6.53
CA GLU A 207 11.14 18.88 5.18
C GLU A 207 12.27 19.91 5.18
N GLU A 208 12.24 20.87 6.11
CA GLU A 208 13.34 21.82 6.32
C GLU A 208 14.63 21.10 6.70
N THR A 209 14.54 20.13 7.62
CA THR A 209 15.68 19.29 8.04
C THR A 209 16.29 18.56 6.84
N PHE A 210 15.46 17.98 5.98
CA PHE A 210 15.92 17.28 4.78
C PHE A 210 16.55 18.22 3.74
N ASN A 211 15.96 19.39 3.50
CA ASN A 211 16.53 20.40 2.60
C ASN A 211 17.91 20.88 3.10
N ALA A 212 18.06 21.08 4.41
CA ALA A 212 19.35 21.41 5.01
C ALA A 212 20.37 20.26 4.87
N TYR A 213 19.92 19.00 4.99
CA TYR A 213 20.76 17.82 4.75
C TYR A 213 21.25 17.74 3.29
N LEU A 214 20.37 17.99 2.31
CA LEU A 214 20.74 18.00 0.88
C LEU A 214 21.70 19.13 0.51
N ALA A 215 21.66 20.26 1.24
CA ALA A 215 22.56 21.38 1.01
C ALA A 215 23.99 21.13 1.53
N GLN A 216 24.22 20.09 2.34
CA GLN A 216 25.55 19.76 2.85
C GLN A 216 26.36 18.98 1.80
N ASP A 217 27.53 19.51 1.43
CA ASP A 217 28.50 18.80 0.59
C ASP A 217 29.23 17.72 1.40
N ASN A 218 28.70 16.51 1.37
CA ASN A 218 29.29 15.35 2.05
C ASN A 218 30.45 14.75 1.25
N SER A 219 31.56 15.50 1.13
CA SER A 219 32.84 14.97 0.69
C SER A 219 33.37 13.94 1.69
N ASN A 220 33.29 12.66 1.34
CA ASN A 220 33.60 11.53 2.21
C ASN A 220 35.08 11.48 2.62
N ILE A 221 35.35 11.54 3.93
CA ILE A 221 36.57 10.96 4.53
C ILE A 221 36.22 9.57 5.05
N SER A 222 36.66 8.53 4.35
CA SER A 222 36.48 7.13 4.75
C SER A 222 37.61 6.69 5.69
N LEU A 223 37.26 6.46 6.96
CA LEU A 223 38.07 5.65 7.90
C LEU A 223 37.33 4.33 8.16
N LYS A 224 38.09 3.23 8.31
CA LYS A 224 37.56 1.91 8.67
C LYS A 224 36.94 1.93 10.07
N ALA A 225 35.66 2.24 10.18
CA ALA A 225 34.89 2.18 11.43
C ALA A 225 34.26 0.79 11.61
N THR A 226 34.06 0.35 12.86
CA THR A 226 33.23 -0.83 13.18
C THR A 226 31.86 -0.44 13.73
N SER A 227 31.73 0.79 14.23
CA SER A 227 30.48 1.42 14.67
C SER A 227 30.01 2.43 13.63
N TYR A 228 28.73 2.39 13.29
CA TYR A 228 28.11 3.22 12.25
C TYR A 228 26.92 3.97 12.83
N SER A 229 26.93 5.30 12.67
CA SER A 229 25.79 6.13 13.04
C SER A 229 24.60 5.86 12.14
N TYR A 230 23.41 5.94 12.71
CA TYR A 230 22.17 5.85 11.96
C TYR A 230 21.84 7.20 11.33
N ASP A 231 21.76 7.23 10.00
CA ASP A 231 21.45 8.42 9.20
C ASP A 231 20.02 8.31 8.65
N GLY A 232 19.06 8.86 9.40
CA GLY A 232 17.64 8.78 9.06
C GLY A 232 17.30 9.43 7.72
N GLU A 233 17.99 10.50 7.33
CA GLU A 233 17.78 11.20 6.07
C GLU A 233 18.29 10.39 4.87
N ARG A 234 19.38 9.64 5.02
CA ARG A 234 19.78 8.66 4.00
C ARG A 234 18.76 7.55 3.83
N GLY A 235 18.21 7.02 4.92
CA GLY A 235 17.15 6.03 4.83
C GLY A 235 15.85 6.60 4.26
N ARG A 236 15.55 7.89 4.50
CA ARG A 236 14.47 8.63 3.82
C ARG A 236 14.69 8.67 2.31
N ARG A 237 15.88 9.05 1.83
CA ARG A 237 16.18 9.08 0.38
C ARG A 237 16.00 7.72 -0.28
N TYR A 238 16.44 6.64 0.40
CA TYR A 238 16.16 5.28 -0.07
C TYR A 238 14.65 5.03 -0.15
N ALA A 239 13.91 5.39 0.89
CA ALA A 239 12.47 5.18 0.94
C ALA A 239 11.75 5.95 -0.18
N ASP A 240 12.08 7.23 -0.40
CA ASP A 240 11.53 8.06 -1.48
C ASP A 240 11.87 7.50 -2.88
N THR A 241 13.00 6.79 -3.01
CA THR A 241 13.41 6.16 -4.28
C THR A 241 12.62 4.88 -4.58
N TYR A 242 12.35 4.05 -3.57
CA TYR A 242 11.89 2.67 -3.77
C TYR A 242 10.48 2.36 -3.29
N TYR A 243 9.77 3.28 -2.62
CA TYR A 243 8.41 2.98 -2.12
C TYR A 243 7.39 2.66 -3.23
N SER A 244 7.57 3.21 -4.43
CA SER A 244 6.66 3.03 -5.59
C SER A 244 7.14 1.97 -6.57
N THR A 245 8.44 1.66 -6.56
CA THR A 245 9.07 0.64 -7.41
C THR A 245 10.06 -0.16 -6.55
N PRO A 246 9.73 -1.42 -6.21
CA PRO A 246 10.59 -2.25 -5.37
C PRO A 246 12.02 -2.39 -5.90
N ASN A 247 13.00 -2.36 -5.01
CA ASN A 247 14.41 -2.57 -5.35
C ASN A 247 14.67 -4.02 -5.77
N SER A 248 14.80 -4.25 -7.08
CA SER A 248 15.04 -5.57 -7.70
C SER A 248 16.27 -6.35 -7.19
N CYS A 249 17.16 -5.74 -6.40
CA CYS A 249 18.28 -6.41 -5.75
C CYS A 249 17.86 -7.23 -4.50
N PHE A 250 16.65 -7.01 -3.98
CA PHE A 250 16.09 -7.74 -2.85
C PHE A 250 14.97 -8.69 -3.28
N TYR A 251 14.75 -9.70 -2.44
CA TYR A 251 13.59 -10.60 -2.53
C TYR A 251 12.36 -9.92 -1.95
N TYR A 252 11.20 -10.23 -2.53
CA TYR A 252 9.89 -9.72 -2.12
C TYR A 252 8.94 -10.90 -1.92
N GLU A 253 8.37 -11.00 -0.72
CA GLU A 253 7.34 -11.97 -0.36
C GLU A 253 6.11 -11.20 0.09
N ALA A 254 4.95 -11.53 -0.47
CA ALA A 254 3.70 -10.78 -0.27
C ALA A 254 3.37 -10.55 1.21
N ASN A 255 3.62 -11.53 2.08
CA ASN A 255 3.26 -11.46 3.51
C ASN A 255 4.33 -10.83 4.42
N ALA A 256 5.51 -10.48 3.89
CA ALA A 256 6.63 -9.93 4.66
C ALA A 256 7.15 -8.60 4.10
N ASP A 257 6.51 -8.08 3.05
CA ASP A 257 7.05 -6.97 2.28
C ASP A 257 7.15 -5.67 3.08
N CYS A 258 6.18 -5.37 3.94
CA CYS A 258 6.18 -4.14 4.73
C CYS A 258 7.44 -4.01 5.61
N THR A 259 7.83 -5.08 6.29
CA THR A 259 9.03 -5.06 7.15
C THR A 259 10.31 -5.29 6.35
N ASN A 260 10.25 -6.06 5.27
CA ASN A 260 11.36 -6.19 4.32
C ASN A 260 11.79 -4.81 3.77
N PHE A 261 10.84 -4.00 3.29
CA PHE A 261 11.10 -2.63 2.84
C PHE A 261 11.67 -1.75 3.95
N VAL A 262 11.05 -1.76 5.13
CA VAL A 262 11.55 -1.01 6.27
C VAL A 262 12.97 -1.41 6.66
N SER A 263 13.30 -2.70 6.62
CA SER A 263 14.67 -3.20 6.83
C SER A 263 15.65 -2.70 5.77
N GLN A 264 15.21 -2.55 4.51
CA GLN A 264 16.03 -1.92 3.48
C GLN A 264 16.28 -0.43 3.77
N CYS A 265 15.29 0.32 4.25
CA CYS A 265 15.47 1.70 4.68
C CYS A 265 16.46 1.81 5.86
N ILE A 266 16.34 0.93 6.86
CA ILE A 266 17.28 0.85 7.99
C ILE A 266 18.70 0.52 7.49
N TRP A 267 18.82 -0.43 6.57
CA TRP A 267 20.10 -0.82 5.96
C TRP A 267 20.75 0.35 5.21
N ALA A 268 19.97 1.09 4.43
CA ALA A 268 20.41 2.29 3.75
C ALA A 268 20.87 3.36 4.75
N ALA A 269 20.11 3.61 5.83
CA ALA A 269 20.45 4.56 6.89
C ALA A 269 21.76 4.24 7.61
N TYR A 270 22.19 2.98 7.69
CA TYR A 270 23.51 2.60 8.19
C TYR A 270 24.64 2.67 7.13
N GLY A 271 24.33 3.11 5.91
CA GLY A 271 25.26 3.25 4.79
C GLY A 271 25.43 2.00 3.94
N GLY A 272 24.44 1.11 3.93
CA GLY A 272 24.34 0.01 2.97
C GLY A 272 24.20 0.48 1.52
N TRP A 273 23.59 1.64 1.33
CA TRP A 273 23.25 2.28 0.06
C TRP A 273 23.66 3.75 0.05
N SER A 274 23.93 4.28 -1.15
CA SER A 274 24.17 5.69 -1.43
C SER A 274 23.38 6.14 -2.67
N ASP A 275 23.10 7.44 -2.76
CA ASP A 275 22.45 8.01 -3.94
C ASP A 275 23.26 7.72 -5.20
N GLY A 276 22.56 7.28 -6.24
CA GLY A 276 23.17 6.92 -7.53
C GLY A 276 23.83 5.55 -7.57
N ASP A 277 23.81 4.76 -6.49
CA ASP A 277 24.23 3.36 -6.55
C ASP A 277 23.42 2.62 -7.63
N THR A 278 24.11 2.05 -8.62
CA THR A 278 23.46 1.23 -9.65
C THR A 278 23.06 -0.13 -9.09
N ASN A 279 22.23 -0.89 -9.82
CA ASN A 279 21.88 -2.26 -9.44
C ASN A 279 23.11 -3.16 -9.27
N GLU A 280 24.16 -2.95 -10.05
CA GLU A 280 25.44 -3.67 -9.91
C GLU A 280 26.13 -3.35 -8.59
N ILE A 281 26.24 -2.07 -8.23
CA ILE A 281 26.84 -1.63 -6.97
C ILE A 281 26.04 -2.14 -5.77
N MET A 282 24.72 -1.99 -5.82
CA MET A 282 23.84 -2.50 -4.76
C MET A 282 23.94 -4.01 -4.60
N SER A 283 23.90 -4.76 -5.72
CA SER A 283 24.05 -6.21 -5.69
C SER A 283 25.40 -6.63 -5.08
N ALA A 284 26.48 -5.91 -5.38
CA ALA A 284 27.79 -6.14 -4.77
C ALA A 284 27.79 -5.83 -3.26
N ASN A 285 27.19 -4.70 -2.83
CA ASN A 285 27.06 -4.34 -1.41
C ASN A 285 26.28 -5.42 -0.63
N ILE A 286 25.18 -5.91 -1.20
CA ILE A 286 24.32 -6.95 -0.61
C ILE A 286 25.06 -8.29 -0.54
N ALA A 287 25.74 -8.70 -1.63
CA ALA A 287 26.54 -9.92 -1.66
C ALA A 287 27.68 -9.89 -0.63
N ALA A 288 28.29 -8.71 -0.41
CA ALA A 288 29.30 -8.49 0.62
C ALA A 288 28.73 -8.29 2.03
N ARG A 289 27.40 -8.37 2.22
CA ARG A 289 26.73 -8.13 3.52
C ARG A 289 27.08 -6.78 4.16
N LYS A 290 27.33 -5.76 3.33
CA LYS A 290 27.64 -4.41 3.81
C LYS A 290 26.50 -3.94 4.72
N ARG A 291 26.79 -3.69 6.00
CA ARG A 291 25.78 -3.29 7.01
C ARG A 291 24.66 -4.30 7.21
N MET A 292 24.95 -5.59 7.05
CA MET A 292 24.08 -6.70 7.44
C MET A 292 24.88 -7.65 8.33
N GLN A 293 24.20 -8.60 8.97
CA GLN A 293 24.91 -9.70 9.62
C GLN A 293 25.44 -10.68 8.57
N SER A 294 26.63 -11.23 8.84
CA SER A 294 27.42 -12.00 7.87
C SER A 294 26.89 -13.42 7.59
N SER A 295 26.27 -14.06 8.59
CA SER A 295 25.74 -15.44 8.49
C SER A 295 24.31 -15.47 7.94
N THR A 296 24.01 -16.49 7.13
CA THR A 296 22.66 -16.73 6.56
C THR A 296 21.72 -17.49 7.50
N SER A 297 22.04 -17.63 8.79
CA SER A 297 21.09 -18.17 9.78
C SER A 297 19.83 -17.31 9.79
N LEU A 298 18.65 -17.93 9.74
CA LEU A 298 17.37 -17.21 9.72
C LEU A 298 17.15 -16.32 10.97
N ASP A 299 17.93 -16.48 12.03
CA ASP A 299 17.89 -15.61 13.22
C ASP A 299 18.64 -14.29 13.03
N ASN A 300 19.38 -14.12 11.93
CA ASN A 300 20.17 -12.92 11.66
C ASN A 300 19.40 -11.89 10.84
N TRP A 301 19.75 -10.61 11.03
CA TRP A 301 19.21 -9.51 10.25
C TRP A 301 20.01 -9.31 8.95
N PHE A 302 19.47 -9.87 7.86
CA PHE A 302 20.00 -9.71 6.49
C PHE A 302 18.89 -9.86 5.44
N GLY A 303 19.09 -9.28 4.26
CA GLY A 303 18.24 -9.48 3.08
C GLY A 303 19.07 -9.62 1.80
N HIS A 304 18.54 -10.31 0.80
CA HIS A 304 19.12 -10.41 -0.56
C HIS A 304 18.08 -10.92 -1.56
N LYS A 305 18.45 -11.05 -2.84
CA LYS A 305 17.57 -11.46 -3.94
C LYS A 305 16.91 -12.84 -3.82
N ASN A 306 17.42 -13.71 -2.94
CA ASN A 306 16.92 -15.08 -2.78
C ASN A 306 16.28 -15.32 -1.40
N GLY A 307 16.08 -14.29 -0.59
CA GLY A 307 15.49 -14.41 0.74
C GLY A 307 16.06 -13.44 1.76
N PHE A 308 15.57 -13.55 2.98
CA PHE A 308 15.96 -12.72 4.11
C PHE A 308 15.84 -13.52 5.41
N GLY A 309 16.50 -13.04 6.47
CA GLY A 309 16.33 -13.60 7.81
C GLY A 309 15.03 -13.13 8.48
N ASN A 310 14.57 -13.84 9.51
CA ASN A 310 13.34 -13.55 10.22
C ASN A 310 13.29 -12.11 10.78
N PRO A 311 14.35 -11.56 11.41
CA PRO A 311 14.36 -10.18 11.87
C PRO A 311 14.26 -9.14 10.74
N TRP A 312 14.58 -9.51 9.51
CA TRP A 312 14.53 -8.60 8.37
C TRP A 312 13.11 -8.48 7.79
N GLY A 313 12.39 -9.60 7.65
CA GLY A 313 11.04 -9.63 7.08
C GLY A 313 9.88 -9.68 8.09
N GLY A 314 10.14 -10.06 9.35
CA GLY A 314 9.10 -10.24 10.37
C GLY A 314 8.94 -9.03 11.29
N VAL A 315 7.73 -8.48 11.38
CA VAL A 315 7.41 -7.28 12.20
C VAL A 315 7.85 -7.45 13.66
N ASN A 316 7.44 -8.54 14.30
CA ASN A 316 7.80 -8.82 15.70
C ASN A 316 9.25 -9.26 15.86
N ASN A 317 9.80 -9.97 14.87
CA ASN A 317 11.20 -10.37 14.87
C ASN A 317 12.13 -9.15 14.80
N LEU A 318 11.82 -8.16 13.94
CA LEU A 318 12.57 -6.90 13.86
C LEU A 318 12.55 -6.17 15.22
N TRP A 319 11.37 -6.04 15.84
CA TRP A 319 11.25 -5.43 17.15
C TRP A 319 12.11 -6.14 18.20
N ASN A 320 11.93 -7.46 18.33
CA ASN A 320 12.64 -8.27 19.32
C ASN A 320 14.16 -8.22 19.11
N PHE A 321 14.59 -8.28 17.84
CA PHE A 321 16.01 -8.18 17.48
C PHE A 321 16.58 -6.81 17.83
N ALA A 322 16.01 -5.73 17.28
CA ALA A 322 16.59 -4.39 17.39
C ALA A 322 16.56 -3.84 18.83
N THR A 323 15.53 -4.21 19.62
CA THR A 323 15.40 -3.80 21.03
C THR A 323 16.13 -4.74 22.00
N GLY A 324 16.45 -5.96 21.57
CA GLY A 324 17.19 -6.96 22.34
C GLY A 324 18.68 -6.66 22.53
N SER A 325 19.16 -5.51 22.04
CA SER A 325 20.57 -5.08 22.12
C SER A 325 21.55 -6.09 21.50
N PRO A 326 21.45 -6.35 20.19
CA PRO A 326 22.32 -7.30 19.52
C PRO A 326 23.77 -6.79 19.52
N SER A 327 24.74 -7.72 19.52
CA SER A 327 26.17 -7.37 19.45
C SER A 327 26.54 -6.77 18.08
N THR A 328 25.87 -7.22 17.02
CA THR A 328 25.99 -6.73 15.65
C THR A 328 24.62 -6.68 14.98
N GLY A 329 24.43 -5.75 14.04
CA GLY A 329 23.14 -5.46 13.43
C GLY A 329 22.46 -4.22 14.04
N PRO A 330 21.30 -3.82 13.49
CA PRO A 330 20.62 -2.58 13.88
C PRO A 330 20.20 -2.59 15.35
N LYS A 331 20.32 -1.43 16.01
CA LYS A 331 19.96 -1.26 17.43
C LYS A 331 18.99 -0.12 17.60
N ALA A 332 17.88 -0.37 18.30
CA ALA A 332 16.84 0.60 18.56
C ALA A 332 16.38 0.61 20.02
N THR A 333 15.94 1.79 20.47
CA THR A 333 15.10 1.91 21.67
C THR A 333 13.65 1.70 21.27
N GLY A 334 12.97 0.75 21.90
CA GLY A 334 11.55 0.49 21.69
C GLY A 334 10.68 1.38 22.60
N VAL A 335 9.65 2.00 22.03
CA VAL A 335 8.68 2.84 22.76
C VAL A 335 7.26 2.35 22.50
N ASN A 336 6.40 2.44 23.52
CA ASN A 336 4.96 2.20 23.44
C ASN A 336 4.50 0.78 23.02
N ASN A 337 5.30 -0.25 23.31
CA ASN A 337 4.88 -1.62 23.05
C ASN A 337 3.61 -1.98 23.84
N ASN A 338 2.67 -2.68 23.20
CA ASN A 338 1.39 -3.08 23.78
C ASN A 338 0.54 -1.91 24.30
N LYS A 339 0.66 -0.73 23.69
CA LYS A 339 -0.16 0.44 24.02
C LYS A 339 -0.74 1.08 22.76
N VAL A 340 -1.88 1.76 22.92
CA VAL A 340 -2.53 2.50 21.84
C VAL A 340 -1.70 3.70 21.41
N TRP A 341 -1.86 4.11 20.15
CA TRP A 341 -1.14 5.20 19.50
C TRP A 341 -1.13 6.51 20.29
N SER A 342 -2.22 6.81 21.01
CA SER A 342 -2.39 8.07 21.74
C SER A 342 -1.46 8.26 22.94
N ASN A 343 -0.70 7.23 23.31
CA ASN A 343 0.37 7.31 24.31
C ASN A 343 1.71 7.80 23.74
N ILE A 344 1.82 7.94 22.42
CA ILE A 344 2.95 8.58 21.76
C ILE A 344 2.53 10.03 21.48
N ALA A 345 3.41 10.99 21.75
CA ALA A 345 3.23 12.35 21.26
C ALA A 345 3.68 12.42 19.79
N CYS A 346 2.92 13.07 18.92
CA CYS A 346 3.30 13.22 17.51
C CYS A 346 4.69 13.88 17.37
N THR A 347 5.03 14.84 18.23
CA THR A 347 6.34 15.52 18.27
C THR A 347 7.52 14.59 18.56
N SER A 348 7.27 13.41 19.13
CA SER A 348 8.32 12.42 19.38
C SER A 348 8.64 11.54 18.16
N ILE A 349 7.88 11.71 17.08
CA ILE A 349 7.99 10.99 15.81
C ILE A 349 8.72 11.88 14.80
N VAL A 350 9.86 11.41 14.30
CA VAL A 350 10.72 12.14 13.36
C VAL A 350 11.31 11.21 12.29
N THR A 351 11.86 11.79 11.22
CA THR A 351 12.47 11.06 10.10
C THR A 351 13.41 9.96 10.58
N GLY A 352 13.32 8.82 9.91
CA GLY A 352 14.21 7.69 10.16
C GLY A 352 13.77 6.72 11.22
N GLN A 353 12.69 7.04 11.94
CA GLN A 353 12.09 6.10 12.88
C GLN A 353 11.16 5.12 12.16
N VAL A 354 10.92 3.99 12.82
CA VAL A 354 9.99 2.97 12.33
C VAL A 354 8.81 2.88 13.28
N LEU A 355 7.61 2.81 12.72
CA LEU A 355 6.38 2.60 13.45
C LEU A 355 5.79 1.24 13.07
N GLN A 356 5.26 0.53 14.06
CA GLN A 356 4.63 -0.77 13.85
C GLN A 356 3.24 -0.79 14.44
N PHE A 357 2.31 -1.45 13.75
CA PHE A 357 0.88 -1.39 14.04
C PHE A 357 0.28 -2.78 14.28
N ARG A 358 -0.71 -2.82 15.17
CA ARG A 358 -1.75 -3.87 15.23
C ARG A 358 -3.09 -3.26 15.58
N ASN A 359 -4.14 -4.00 15.27
CA ASN A 359 -5.50 -3.68 15.71
C ASN A 359 -5.83 -4.56 16.92
N GLY A 360 -6.20 -3.94 18.03
CA GLY A 360 -6.57 -4.61 19.26
C GLY A 360 -5.42 -4.84 20.25
N SER A 361 -5.80 -5.23 21.47
CA SER A 361 -4.89 -5.35 22.63
C SER A 361 -4.03 -6.61 22.65
N SER A 362 -4.28 -7.56 21.76
CA SER A 362 -3.63 -8.86 21.72
C SER A 362 -3.20 -9.22 20.30
N GLY A 363 -2.39 -10.26 20.19
CA GLY A 363 -1.85 -10.70 18.91
C GLY A 363 -0.62 -9.91 18.48
N ASP A 364 -0.14 -10.30 17.31
CA ASP A 364 1.10 -9.83 16.73
C ASP A 364 0.94 -8.46 16.08
N TYR A 365 2.01 -7.66 16.13
CA TYR A 365 2.15 -6.52 15.24
C TYR A 365 2.26 -7.03 13.80
N GLY A 366 1.44 -6.48 12.90
CA GLY A 366 1.23 -6.98 11.55
C GLY A 366 1.78 -6.07 10.46
N HIS A 367 2.17 -4.84 10.79
CA HIS A 367 2.64 -3.88 9.80
C HIS A 367 3.78 -3.00 10.31
N SER A 368 4.69 -2.63 9.41
CA SER A 368 5.81 -1.72 9.67
C SER A 368 5.81 -0.61 8.60
N VAL A 369 6.07 0.63 9.02
CA VAL A 369 6.26 1.77 8.12
C VAL A 369 7.52 2.55 8.51
N TYR A 370 8.08 3.28 7.56
CA TYR A 370 9.21 4.18 7.77
C TYR A 370 8.73 5.63 7.82
N VAL A 371 9.16 6.41 8.81
CA VAL A 371 8.86 7.85 8.88
C VAL A 371 9.78 8.58 7.93
N SER A 372 9.20 9.18 6.89
CA SER A 372 9.92 9.73 5.75
C SER A 372 9.87 11.25 5.64
N GLY A 373 9.10 11.96 6.47
CA GLY A 373 9.14 13.42 6.47
C GLY A 373 7.86 14.08 6.98
N GLY A 374 7.61 15.31 6.50
CA GLY A 374 6.49 16.16 6.91
C GLY A 374 6.80 17.08 8.11
N THR A 375 5.78 17.42 8.88
CA THR A 375 5.91 18.13 10.17
C THR A 375 5.25 17.31 11.26
N ASN A 376 5.86 17.23 12.43
CA ASN A 376 5.37 16.39 13.54
C ASN A 376 4.43 17.14 14.51
N ASP A 377 3.86 18.26 14.07
CA ASP A 377 2.87 19.05 14.80
C ASP A 377 1.52 18.34 14.91
N THR A 378 1.21 17.43 13.99
CA THR A 378 0.04 16.53 14.06
C THR A 378 0.34 15.19 13.41
N TYR A 379 -0.44 14.16 13.76
CA TYR A 379 -0.40 12.87 13.05
C TYR A 379 -0.75 12.99 11.55
N ALA A 380 -1.56 13.98 11.18
CA ALA A 380 -1.96 14.21 9.79
C ALA A 380 -0.84 14.87 8.97
N ASN A 381 0.21 15.42 9.60
CA ASN A 381 1.32 16.05 8.88
C ASN A 381 2.59 15.18 8.82
N ILE A 382 2.62 14.04 9.51
CA ILE A 382 3.74 13.10 9.46
C ILE A 382 3.59 12.22 8.23
N LYS A 383 4.58 12.26 7.33
CA LYS A 383 4.67 11.37 6.17
C LYS A 383 5.32 10.05 6.56
N ILE A 384 4.72 8.97 6.08
CA ILE A 384 5.29 7.63 6.12
C ILE A 384 5.40 7.06 4.72
N THR A 385 6.32 6.12 4.53
CA THR A 385 6.44 5.29 3.33
C THR A 385 6.29 3.82 3.69
N GLN A 386 5.66 3.07 2.79
CA GLN A 386 5.38 1.65 2.96
C GLN A 386 5.25 0.95 1.60
N HIS A 387 5.58 -0.33 1.57
CA HIS A 387 5.30 -1.20 0.41
C HIS A 387 3.90 -1.80 0.44
N THR A 388 3.23 -1.87 1.60
CA THR A 388 1.79 -2.18 1.62
C THR A 388 1.06 -1.13 0.81
N SER A 389 0.46 -1.56 -0.30
CA SER A 389 -0.16 -0.69 -1.29
C SER A 389 0.82 0.27 -2.02
N ASN A 390 2.15 0.13 -1.90
CA ASN A 390 3.16 1.00 -2.52
C ASN A 390 2.89 2.50 -2.32
N ALA A 391 2.76 2.92 -1.05
CA ALA A 391 2.20 4.21 -0.71
C ALA A 391 3.18 5.09 0.08
N ARG A 392 3.11 6.40 -0.19
CA ARG A 392 3.59 7.45 0.69
C ARG A 392 2.36 8.20 1.20
N ARG A 393 2.06 8.09 2.48
CA ARG A 393 0.80 8.63 3.04
C ARG A 393 1.01 9.26 4.40
N GLN A 394 -0.03 9.90 4.92
CA GLN A 394 0.02 10.49 6.25
C GLN A 394 -0.23 9.43 7.33
N LEU A 395 0.38 9.63 8.50
CA LEU A 395 0.34 8.67 9.60
C LEU A 395 -1.07 8.48 10.20
N ASP A 396 -1.87 9.54 10.27
CA ASP A 396 -3.26 9.44 10.76
C ASP A 396 -4.12 8.47 9.94
N GLU A 397 -3.86 8.39 8.64
CA GLU A 397 -4.54 7.44 7.76
C GLU A 397 -4.19 6.01 8.12
N VAL A 398 -2.92 5.73 8.44
CA VAL A 398 -2.49 4.38 8.88
C VAL A 398 -3.11 4.06 10.24
N ILE A 399 -3.18 5.02 11.17
CA ILE A 399 -3.85 4.81 12.46
C ILE A 399 -5.32 4.43 12.27
N ARG A 400 -6.04 5.12 11.35
CA ARG A 400 -7.41 4.77 10.96
C ARG A 400 -7.52 3.35 10.40
N ALA A 401 -6.64 2.98 9.47
CA ALA A 401 -6.60 1.66 8.86
C ALA A 401 -6.47 0.52 9.87
N TRP A 402 -5.79 0.80 10.99
CA TRP A 402 -5.56 -0.15 12.07
C TRP A 402 -6.55 -0.02 13.23
N GLY A 403 -7.72 0.59 12.97
CA GLY A 403 -8.86 0.59 13.88
C GLY A 403 -8.98 1.83 14.76
N SER A 404 -8.36 2.96 14.39
CA SER A 404 -8.50 4.24 15.08
C SER A 404 -8.16 4.12 16.57
N ASP A 405 -9.16 4.10 17.46
CA ASP A 405 -8.97 3.93 18.90
C ASP A 405 -8.43 2.55 19.31
N SER A 406 -8.67 1.54 18.48
CA SER A 406 -8.14 0.19 18.68
C SER A 406 -6.74 0.01 18.08
N CYS A 407 -6.15 1.05 17.50
CA CYS A 407 -4.82 0.99 16.91
C CYS A 407 -3.74 1.02 18.00
N TYR A 408 -2.97 -0.07 18.07
CA TYR A 408 -1.77 -0.18 18.88
C TYR A 408 -0.58 0.15 18.01
N MET A 409 0.18 1.17 18.40
CA MET A 409 1.31 1.67 17.66
C MET A 409 2.53 1.69 18.56
N ARG A 410 3.62 1.06 18.13
CA ARG A 410 4.92 1.10 18.80
C ARG A 410 5.98 1.69 17.87
N GLN A 411 7.05 2.20 18.46
CA GLN A 411 8.07 2.97 17.76
C GLN A 411 9.46 2.39 18.03
N LEU A 412 10.27 2.27 16.98
CA LEU A 412 11.68 1.92 17.04
C LEU A 412 12.53 3.16 16.74
N LYS A 413 13.32 3.60 17.72
CA LYS A 413 14.26 4.71 17.60
C LYS A 413 15.67 4.16 17.43
N PHE A 414 16.17 4.10 16.19
CA PHE A 414 17.49 3.56 15.88
C PHE A 414 18.62 4.48 16.34
N SER A 415 19.77 3.87 16.60
CA SER A 415 20.98 4.53 17.10
C SER A 415 22.22 3.91 16.45
N SER A 416 23.42 4.37 16.82
CA SER A 416 24.65 3.77 16.30
C SER A 416 24.72 2.26 16.58
N ALA A 417 25.25 1.51 15.61
CA ALA A 417 25.31 0.05 15.66
C ALA A 417 26.64 -0.49 15.11
N ASN A 418 27.01 -1.70 15.54
CA ASN A 418 28.15 -2.41 14.99
C ASN A 418 27.73 -3.38 13.90
N PHE A 419 28.57 -3.57 12.89
CA PHE A 419 28.37 -4.57 11.85
C PHE A 419 29.66 -5.38 11.67
N ASP A 420 29.50 -6.65 11.31
CA ASP A 420 30.63 -7.50 10.94
C ASP A 420 31.38 -6.88 9.75
N ARG A 421 32.68 -7.18 9.66
CA ARG A 421 33.55 -6.68 8.60
C ARG A 421 33.41 -7.47 7.31
#